data_AF-A0AAD9JY83-F1
#
_entry.id   AF-A0AAD9JY83-F1
#
_cell.length_a   1.000
_cell.length_b   1.000
_cell.length_c   1.000
_cell.angle_alpha   90.00
_cell.angle_beta   90.00
_cell.angle_gamma   90.00
#
_symmetry.space_group_name_H-M   'P 1'
#
loop_
_entity.id
_entity.type
_entity.pdbx_description
1 polymer ?
#
loop_
_entity_poly.entity_id
_entity_poly.type
_entity_poly.pdbx_seq_one_letter_code
_entity_poly.pdbx_strand_id
1 'polypeptide(L)'
;MFLRNLSASDLLMGIYLFIIAAQDVRMRDIFNREALDWSSSAGCQVTGIIAMVSCEVSVLLLTFMTAERFLAVVYPLRRSRLSFAKSLTCVLIAWVAGTALSICPVFLGQSLGNFYGSNGVCFPLHIQSPYSDGWQYSAVLFLGVNFAAFITIAVLYVTMLRNIVKTRQQASGHTSRLDLVVVRRFTLIVLSDALCWIPIAVIKICALCHVIMSGKMDRWMDGWMDGRCLMIHRHNLGHSVGK
;
A
#
# COMPACT_ATOMS: atom_id res chain seq x y z
N MET A 1 18.10 -6.58 10.95
CA MET A 1 18.35 -5.48 9.99
C MET A 1 17.10 -5.11 9.22
N PHE A 2 16.44 -6.07 8.55
CA PHE A 2 15.19 -5.84 7.81
C PHE A 2 14.10 -5.20 8.68
N LEU A 3 13.79 -5.77 9.86
CA LEU A 3 12.79 -5.21 10.79
C LEU A 3 13.04 -3.75 11.20
N ARG A 4 14.31 -3.34 11.37
CA ARG A 4 14.66 -1.95 11.72
C ARG A 4 14.42 -0.98 10.55
N ASN A 5 14.66 -1.45 9.33
CA ASN A 5 14.37 -0.66 8.14
C ASN A 5 12.87 -0.65 7.84
N LEU A 6 12.16 -1.74 8.15
CA LEU A 6 10.70 -1.80 8.06
C LEU A 6 10.09 -0.76 9.00
N SER A 7 10.49 -0.70 10.27
CA SER A 7 10.01 0.33 11.19
C SER A 7 10.37 1.76 10.76
N ALA A 8 11.52 1.95 10.10
CA ALA A 8 11.89 3.26 9.55
C ALA A 8 11.00 3.63 8.36
N SER A 9 10.64 2.66 7.52
CA SER A 9 9.69 2.82 6.43
C SER A 9 8.30 3.13 6.97
N ASP A 10 7.82 2.39 7.97
CA ASP A 10 6.52 2.65 8.63
C ASP A 10 6.46 4.03 9.29
N LEU A 11 7.58 4.51 9.85
CA LEU A 11 7.67 5.87 10.39
C LEU A 11 7.45 6.93 9.29
N LEU A 12 7.95 6.71 8.08
CA LEU A 12 7.69 7.61 6.95
C LEU A 12 6.19 7.65 6.59
N MET A 13 5.50 6.50 6.62
CA MET A 13 4.04 6.46 6.48
C MET A 13 3.35 7.23 7.61
N GLY A 14 3.82 7.09 8.84
CA GLY A 14 3.31 7.86 9.99
C GLY A 14 3.47 9.37 9.79
N ILE A 15 4.61 9.83 9.28
CA ILE A 15 4.86 11.24 8.94
C ILE A 15 3.90 11.70 7.84
N TYR A 16 3.72 10.90 6.79
CA TYR A 16 2.75 11.17 5.72
C TYR A 16 1.33 11.37 6.28
N LEU A 17 0.86 10.42 7.10
CA LEU A 17 -0.47 10.48 7.69
C LEU A 17 -0.64 11.69 8.61
N PHE A 18 0.40 12.06 9.34
CA PHE A 18 0.39 13.26 10.18
C PHE A 18 0.26 14.55 9.34
N ILE A 19 0.99 14.64 8.22
CA ILE A 19 0.87 15.77 7.29
C ILE A 19 -0.55 15.86 6.72
N ILE A 20 -1.11 14.75 6.24
CA ILE A 20 -2.47 14.73 5.71
C ILE A 20 -3.50 15.09 6.77
N ALA A 21 -3.37 14.57 8.00
CA ALA A 21 -4.27 14.93 9.10
C ALA A 21 -4.19 16.43 9.45
N ALA A 22 -3.00 17.02 9.44
CA ALA A 22 -2.83 18.46 9.68
C ALA A 22 -3.49 19.30 8.57
N GLN A 23 -3.35 18.88 7.31
CA GLN A 23 -4.02 19.55 6.20
C GLN A 23 -5.54 19.35 6.24
N ASP A 24 -6.03 18.16 6.61
CA ASP A 24 -7.47 17.89 6.77
C ASP A 24 -8.12 18.86 7.77
N VAL A 25 -7.48 19.08 8.92
CA VAL A 25 -7.95 20.05 9.93
C VAL A 25 -7.94 21.48 9.39
N ARG A 26 -6.90 21.84 8.63
CA ARG A 26 -6.76 23.20 8.07
C ARG A 26 -7.79 23.52 6.98
N MET A 27 -8.21 22.52 6.20
CA MET A 27 -9.12 22.69 5.06
C MET A 27 -10.61 22.66 5.44
N ARG A 28 -10.97 22.38 6.70
CA ARG A 28 -12.37 22.19 7.13
C ARG A 28 -13.30 23.36 6.85
N ASP A 29 -12.78 24.59 6.77
CA ASP A 29 -13.60 25.79 6.60
C ASP A 29 -13.65 26.31 5.14
N ILE A 30 -12.76 25.87 4.23
CA ILE A 30 -12.66 26.38 2.82
C ILE A 30 -12.31 25.25 1.83
N PHE A 31 -13.05 24.14 1.87
CA PHE A 31 -12.74 22.88 1.18
C PHE A 31 -12.43 22.98 -0.33
N ASN A 32 -13.06 23.88 -1.10
CA ASN A 32 -12.97 23.80 -2.56
C ASN A 32 -11.75 24.51 -3.19
N ARG A 33 -11.30 25.64 -2.65
CA ARG A 33 -10.15 26.38 -3.23
C ARG A 33 -8.82 25.94 -2.64
N GLU A 34 -8.75 25.84 -1.31
CA GLU A 34 -7.53 25.44 -0.60
C GLU A 34 -7.12 23.98 -0.90
N ALA A 35 -8.07 23.07 -1.15
CA ALA A 35 -7.74 21.69 -1.51
C ALA A 35 -7.14 21.56 -2.91
N LEU A 36 -7.60 22.38 -3.87
CA LEU A 36 -7.02 22.43 -5.21
C LEU A 36 -5.61 23.03 -5.16
N ASP A 37 -5.44 24.13 -4.43
CA ASP A 37 -4.13 24.77 -4.24
C ASP A 37 -3.13 23.82 -3.55
N TRP A 38 -3.56 23.08 -2.52
CA TRP A 38 -2.75 22.04 -1.90
C TRP A 38 -2.37 20.92 -2.89
N SER A 39 -3.35 20.35 -3.60
CA SER A 39 -3.10 19.24 -4.53
C SER A 39 -2.16 19.62 -5.68
N SER A 40 -2.19 20.89 -6.12
CA SER A 40 -1.29 21.41 -7.15
C SER A 40 0.10 21.80 -6.62
N SER A 41 0.27 21.88 -5.29
CA SER A 41 1.51 22.34 -4.67
C SER A 41 2.64 21.29 -4.70
N ALA A 42 3.88 21.76 -4.71
CA ALA A 42 5.05 20.90 -4.54
C ALA A 42 5.05 20.17 -3.17
N GLY A 43 4.41 20.74 -2.14
CA GLY A 43 4.26 20.11 -0.84
C GLY A 43 3.48 18.81 -0.91
N CYS A 44 2.41 18.78 -1.72
CA CYS A 44 1.64 17.58 -1.99
C CYS A 44 2.47 16.52 -2.73
N GLN A 45 3.23 16.92 -3.75
CA GLN A 45 4.10 16.00 -4.49
C GLN A 45 5.15 15.34 -3.59
N VAL A 46 5.84 16.11 -2.74
CA VAL A 46 6.81 15.57 -1.77
C VAL A 46 6.14 14.62 -0.78
N THR A 47 4.95 14.99 -0.29
CA THR A 47 4.16 14.17 0.64
C THR A 47 3.77 12.83 0.00
N GLY A 48 3.37 12.85 -1.28
CA GLY A 48 3.07 11.65 -2.06
C GLY A 48 4.27 10.76 -2.33
N ILE A 49 5.43 11.34 -2.65
CA ILE A 49 6.69 10.59 -2.82
C ILE A 49 7.06 9.89 -1.51
N ILE A 50 6.97 10.57 -0.36
CA ILE A 50 7.26 9.98 0.95
C ILE A 50 6.36 8.76 1.21
N ALA A 51 5.07 8.89 0.93
CA ALA A 51 4.11 7.80 1.08
C ALA A 51 4.46 6.61 0.18
N MET A 52 4.75 6.87 -1.11
CA MET A 52 5.09 5.82 -2.07
C MET A 52 6.40 5.13 -1.73
N VAL A 53 7.43 5.87 -1.33
CA VAL A 53 8.71 5.27 -0.90
C VAL A 53 8.46 4.35 0.28
N SER A 54 7.68 4.80 1.26
CA SER A 54 7.34 3.98 2.43
C SER A 54 6.61 2.68 2.03
N CYS A 55 5.60 2.77 1.16
CA CYS A 55 4.87 1.60 0.66
C CYS A 55 5.79 0.60 -0.05
N GLU A 56 6.51 1.06 -1.07
CA GLU A 56 7.32 0.19 -1.93
C GLU A 56 8.51 -0.43 -1.18
N VAL A 57 9.19 0.36 -0.33
CA VAL A 57 10.31 -0.14 0.49
C VAL A 57 9.81 -1.20 1.47
N SER A 58 8.64 -1.00 2.08
CA SER A 58 8.07 -1.96 3.04
C SER A 58 7.77 -3.30 2.35
N VAL A 59 7.10 -3.30 1.21
CA VAL A 59 6.78 -4.52 0.45
C VAL A 59 8.04 -5.27 -0.01
N LEU A 60 9.06 -4.56 -0.50
CA LEU A 60 10.35 -5.15 -0.87
C LEU A 60 11.07 -5.74 0.34
N LEU A 61 11.11 -5.05 1.48
CA LEU A 61 11.71 -5.54 2.72
C LEU A 61 10.98 -6.77 3.26
N LEU A 62 9.64 -6.80 3.21
CA LEU A 62 8.83 -7.96 3.58
C LEU A 62 9.11 -9.16 2.68
N THR A 63 9.27 -8.93 1.38
CA THR A 63 9.63 -9.98 0.41
C THR A 63 11.01 -10.58 0.74
N PHE A 64 12.04 -9.75 0.93
CA PHE A 64 13.38 -10.22 1.29
C PHE A 64 13.41 -10.91 2.64
N MET A 65 12.69 -10.39 3.63
CA MET A 65 12.57 -10.99 4.95
C MET A 65 11.90 -12.37 4.86
N THR A 66 10.83 -12.51 4.08
CA THR A 66 10.13 -13.79 3.88
C THR A 66 11.02 -14.79 3.16
N ALA A 67 11.76 -14.36 2.12
CA ALA A 67 12.71 -15.19 1.41
C ALA A 67 13.87 -15.68 2.31
N GLU A 68 14.44 -14.81 3.14
CA GLU A 68 15.45 -15.18 4.15
C GLU A 68 14.92 -16.27 5.07
N ARG A 69 13.69 -16.10 5.60
CA ARG A 69 13.07 -17.07 6.52
C ARG A 69 12.79 -18.39 5.85
N PHE A 70 12.29 -18.36 4.62
CA PHE A 70 12.09 -19.56 3.81
C PHE A 70 13.39 -20.34 3.62
N LEU A 71 14.47 -19.67 3.20
CA LEU A 71 15.77 -20.31 2.99
C LEU A 71 16.36 -20.90 4.28
N ALA A 72 16.21 -20.20 5.40
CA ALA A 72 16.69 -20.67 6.70
C ALA A 72 15.93 -21.93 7.19
N VAL A 73 14.64 -22.04 6.88
CA VAL A 73 13.81 -23.20 7.25
C VAL A 73 14.03 -24.39 6.32
N VAL A 74 14.13 -24.17 5.01
CA VAL A 74 14.27 -25.24 4.02
C VAL A 74 15.69 -25.82 3.99
N TYR A 75 16.71 -25.00 4.22
CA TYR A 75 18.11 -25.42 4.15
C TYR A 75 18.82 -25.26 5.51
N PRO A 76 18.46 -26.04 6.54
CA PRO A 76 19.00 -25.88 7.89
C PRO A 76 20.50 -26.19 8.01
N LEU A 77 21.02 -27.09 7.15
CA LEU A 77 22.44 -27.50 7.13
C LEU A 77 23.34 -26.53 6.36
N ARG A 78 22.75 -25.74 5.45
CA ARG A 78 23.45 -24.59 4.90
C ARG A 78 23.39 -23.54 6.00
N ARG A 79 24.54 -23.07 6.50
CA ARG A 79 24.63 -21.97 7.48
C ARG A 79 24.14 -20.67 6.81
N SER A 80 22.85 -20.63 6.48
CA SER A 80 22.23 -19.70 5.55
C SER A 80 21.62 -18.53 6.30
N ARG A 81 22.31 -18.05 7.34
CA ARG A 81 22.15 -16.65 7.74
C ARG A 81 22.76 -15.85 6.61
N LEU A 82 21.98 -15.00 5.95
CA LEU A 82 22.58 -14.06 5.00
C LEU A 82 23.72 -13.36 5.73
N SER A 83 24.89 -13.32 5.09
CA SER A 83 26.00 -12.53 5.61
C SER A 83 25.51 -11.08 5.77
N PHE A 84 26.02 -10.39 6.79
CA PHE A 84 25.68 -9.00 7.04
C PHE A 84 25.78 -8.14 5.76
N ALA A 85 26.81 -8.37 4.95
CA ALA A 85 26.98 -7.70 3.66
C ALA A 85 25.81 -7.94 2.71
N LYS A 86 25.30 -9.18 2.61
CA LYS A 86 24.17 -9.50 1.73
C LYS A 86 22.86 -8.88 2.23
N SER A 87 22.62 -8.92 3.54
CA SER A 87 21.45 -8.25 4.14
C SER A 87 21.50 -6.74 3.92
N LEU A 88 22.68 -6.12 4.01
CA LEU A 88 22.88 -4.71 3.69
C LEU A 88 22.61 -4.44 2.21
N THR A 89 23.13 -5.25 1.30
CA THR A 89 22.84 -5.12 -0.14
C THR A 89 21.33 -5.21 -0.42
N CYS A 90 20.61 -6.18 0.16
CA CYS A 90 19.16 -6.29 -0.01
C CYS A 90 18.42 -5.05 0.49
N VAL A 91 18.81 -4.51 1.65
CA VAL A 91 18.22 -3.27 2.20
C VAL A 91 18.50 -2.08 1.28
N LEU A 92 19.72 -1.93 0.80
CA LEU A 92 20.07 -0.85 -0.13
C LEU A 92 19.28 -0.96 -1.44
N ILE A 93 19.16 -2.17 -1.99
CA ILE A 93 18.33 -2.42 -3.18
C ILE A 93 16.87 -2.02 -2.91
N ALA A 94 16.31 -2.40 -1.76
CA ALA A 94 14.93 -2.03 -1.42
C ALA A 94 14.73 -0.51 -1.37
N TRP A 95 15.63 0.22 -0.70
CA TRP A 95 15.58 1.69 -0.62
C TRP A 95 15.78 2.36 -1.98
N VAL A 96 16.76 1.91 -2.78
CA VAL A 96 17.03 2.49 -4.09
C VAL A 96 15.90 2.19 -5.06
N ALA A 97 15.38 0.95 -5.09
CA ALA A 97 14.26 0.59 -5.95
C ALA A 97 12.98 1.33 -5.53
N GLY A 98 12.65 1.37 -4.25
CA GLY A 98 11.45 2.08 -3.76
C GLY A 98 11.52 3.59 -4.03
N THR A 99 12.68 4.22 -3.85
CA THR A 99 12.88 5.63 -4.20
C THR A 99 12.84 5.87 -5.71
N ALA A 100 13.49 5.03 -6.50
CA ALA A 100 13.44 5.13 -7.96
C ALA A 100 12.01 4.99 -8.50
N LEU A 101 11.25 4.00 -8.04
CA LEU A 101 9.84 3.80 -8.43
C LEU A 101 8.96 4.99 -8.02
N SER A 102 9.22 5.60 -6.87
CA SER A 102 8.43 6.74 -6.39
C SER A 102 8.73 8.04 -7.14
N ILE A 103 9.99 8.28 -7.54
CA ILE A 103 10.38 9.53 -8.21
C ILE A 103 10.26 9.40 -9.75
N CYS A 104 10.34 8.20 -10.31
CA CYS A 104 10.16 7.92 -11.73
C CYS A 104 8.96 8.66 -12.38
N PRO A 105 7.73 8.65 -11.81
CA PRO A 105 6.60 9.36 -12.42
C PRO A 105 6.77 10.88 -12.43
N VAL A 106 7.58 11.44 -11.52
CA VAL A 106 7.87 12.89 -11.46
C VAL A 106 8.84 13.29 -12.57
N PHE A 107 9.88 12.48 -12.82
CA PHE A 107 10.83 12.74 -13.91
C PHE A 107 10.21 12.55 -15.30
N LEU A 108 9.25 11.64 -15.42
CA LEU A 108 8.43 11.46 -16.61
C LEU A 108 7.32 12.53 -16.73
N GLY A 109 7.29 13.50 -15.83
CA GLY A 109 6.20 14.45 -15.57
C GLY A 109 5.75 15.34 -16.74
N GLN A 110 6.51 15.45 -17.84
CA GLN A 110 6.01 16.11 -19.06
C GLN A 110 4.97 15.27 -19.82
N SER A 111 4.92 13.96 -19.57
CA SER A 111 3.96 13.02 -20.19
C SER A 111 2.86 12.57 -19.22
N LEU A 112 3.09 12.70 -17.90
CA LEU A 112 2.20 12.13 -16.86
C LEU A 112 1.48 13.18 -15.99
N GLY A 113 1.69 14.48 -16.22
CA GLY A 113 0.99 15.55 -15.51
C GLY A 113 1.25 15.56 -13.99
N ASN A 114 0.28 16.04 -13.21
CA ASN A 114 0.36 16.11 -11.75
C ASN A 114 -0.01 14.76 -11.09
N PHE A 115 0.84 13.75 -11.28
CA PHE A 115 0.61 12.35 -10.85
C PHE A 115 0.20 12.22 -9.37
N TYR A 116 0.91 12.92 -8.47
CA TYR A 116 0.62 12.90 -7.04
C TYR A 116 -0.52 13.83 -6.64
N GLY A 117 -0.79 14.88 -7.40
CA GLY A 117 -1.81 15.88 -7.08
C GLY A 117 -3.15 15.65 -7.77
N SER A 118 -3.44 14.42 -8.18
CA SER A 118 -4.75 14.04 -8.74
C SER A 118 -5.87 14.03 -7.69
N ASN A 119 -5.52 14.09 -6.40
CA ASN A 119 -6.44 14.11 -5.26
C ASN A 119 -5.89 14.93 -4.08
N GLY A 120 -6.76 15.31 -3.13
CA GLY A 120 -6.37 16.08 -1.95
C GLY A 120 -5.50 15.33 -0.92
N VAL A 121 -5.32 14.00 -1.07
CA VAL A 121 -4.49 13.17 -0.19
C VAL A 121 -3.10 12.88 -0.76
N CYS A 122 -2.78 13.44 -1.92
CA CYS A 122 -1.46 13.36 -2.53
C CYS A 122 -0.99 11.94 -2.86
N PHE A 123 -1.91 11.01 -3.07
CA PHE A 123 -1.61 9.60 -3.24
C PHE A 123 -2.11 9.12 -4.61
N PRO A 124 -1.26 8.47 -5.42
CA PRO A 124 -1.52 8.25 -6.84
C PRO A 124 -2.47 7.08 -7.11
N LEU A 125 -3.60 7.00 -6.40
CA LEU A 125 -4.57 5.92 -6.57
C LEU A 125 -5.48 6.10 -7.78
N HIS A 126 -5.66 7.34 -8.27
CA HIS A 126 -6.54 7.68 -9.41
C HIS A 126 -7.93 7.02 -9.33
N ILE A 127 -8.68 7.28 -8.26
CA ILE A 127 -10.04 6.74 -8.07
C ILE A 127 -11.09 7.54 -8.85
N GLN A 128 -10.99 8.88 -8.84
CA GLN A 128 -12.00 9.77 -9.42
C GLN A 128 -11.87 9.91 -10.95
N SER A 129 -10.65 9.82 -11.48
CA SER A 129 -10.38 9.79 -12.91
C SER A 129 -9.46 8.61 -13.22
N PRO A 130 -10.01 7.41 -13.52
CA PRO A 130 -9.22 6.19 -13.70
C PRO A 130 -8.33 6.23 -14.95
N TYR A 131 -8.50 7.21 -15.84
CA TYR A 131 -7.70 7.40 -17.07
C TYR A 131 -6.95 8.73 -17.13
N SER A 132 -6.85 9.49 -16.04
CA SER A 132 -5.99 10.66 -16.04
C SER A 132 -4.52 10.26 -16.26
N ASP A 133 -3.71 11.21 -16.70
CA ASP A 133 -2.29 11.00 -16.99
C ASP A 133 -1.58 10.22 -15.86
N GLY A 134 -0.87 9.15 -16.25
CA GLY A 134 -0.17 8.27 -15.31
C GLY A 134 -0.96 7.11 -14.69
N TRP A 135 -2.25 6.92 -15.04
CA TRP A 135 -3.04 5.81 -14.52
C TRP A 135 -2.42 4.42 -14.78
N GLN A 136 -1.77 4.22 -15.93
CA GLN A 136 -1.10 2.97 -16.30
C GLN A 136 0.04 2.67 -15.33
N TYR A 137 0.83 3.69 -14.99
CA TYR A 137 1.95 3.57 -14.08
C TYR A 137 1.49 3.21 -12.67
N SER A 138 0.46 3.91 -12.18
CA SER A 138 -0.21 3.59 -10.90
C SER A 138 -0.77 2.17 -10.88
N ALA A 139 -1.45 1.74 -11.95
CA ALA A 139 -1.99 0.38 -12.05
C ALA A 139 -0.87 -0.67 -12.04
N VAL A 140 0.22 -0.46 -12.79
CA VAL A 140 1.35 -1.40 -12.81
C VAL A 140 2.03 -1.49 -11.44
N LEU A 141 2.19 -0.39 -10.71
CA LEU A 141 2.75 -0.41 -9.37
C LEU A 141 1.84 -1.13 -8.36
N PHE A 142 0.60 -0.69 -8.22
CA PHE A 142 -0.30 -1.21 -7.18
C PHE A 142 -0.87 -2.58 -7.51
N LEU A 143 -1.24 -2.84 -8.76
CA LEU A 143 -1.85 -4.11 -9.17
C LEU A 143 -0.83 -5.09 -9.76
N GLY A 144 0.26 -4.60 -10.36
CA GLY A 144 1.32 -5.46 -10.88
C GLY A 144 2.34 -5.81 -9.82
N VAL A 145 3.20 -4.84 -9.48
CA VAL A 145 4.37 -5.05 -8.60
C VAL A 145 3.95 -5.49 -7.21
N ASN A 146 3.06 -4.75 -6.55
CA ASN A 146 2.63 -5.05 -5.19
C ASN A 146 1.87 -6.38 -5.11
N PHE A 147 0.93 -6.64 -6.02
CA PHE A 147 0.21 -7.93 -6.06
C PHE A 147 1.14 -9.12 -6.32
N ALA A 148 2.09 -8.99 -7.25
CA ALA A 148 3.08 -10.03 -7.51
C ALA A 148 3.97 -10.29 -6.28
N ALA A 149 4.33 -9.23 -5.54
CA ALA A 149 5.04 -9.35 -4.27
C ALA A 149 4.20 -10.10 -3.23
N PHE A 150 2.91 -9.75 -3.06
CA PHE A 150 2.01 -10.46 -2.15
C PHE A 150 1.85 -11.94 -2.49
N ILE A 151 1.68 -12.29 -3.76
CA ILE A 151 1.63 -13.69 -4.19
C ILE A 151 2.93 -14.39 -3.85
N THR A 152 4.07 -13.77 -4.14
CA THR A 152 5.39 -14.33 -3.82
C THR A 152 5.55 -14.57 -2.33
N ILE A 153 5.20 -13.60 -1.49
CA ILE A 153 5.21 -13.71 -0.03
C ILE A 153 4.30 -14.85 0.42
N ALA A 154 3.06 -14.93 -0.11
CA ALA A 154 2.11 -15.97 0.24
C ALA A 154 2.60 -17.38 -0.11
N VAL A 155 3.15 -17.57 -1.31
CA VAL A 155 3.70 -18.87 -1.75
C VAL A 155 4.90 -19.27 -0.90
N LEU A 156 5.84 -18.37 -0.66
CA LEU A 156 7.01 -18.63 0.19
C LEU A 156 6.58 -18.97 1.63
N TYR A 157 5.59 -18.26 2.15
CA TYR A 157 5.07 -18.46 3.50
C TYR A 157 4.33 -19.80 3.65
N VAL A 158 3.43 -20.14 2.72
CA VAL A 158 2.74 -21.45 2.69
C VAL A 158 3.75 -22.58 2.59
N THR A 159 4.78 -22.43 1.75
CA THR A 159 5.83 -23.44 1.59
C THR A 159 6.68 -23.56 2.85
N MET A 160 7.01 -22.45 3.50
CA MET A 160 7.70 -22.44 4.80
C MET A 160 6.87 -23.19 5.86
N LEU A 161 5.56 -22.90 5.98
CA LEU A 161 4.68 -23.58 6.93
C LEU A 161 4.58 -25.09 6.67
N ARG A 162 4.42 -25.49 5.41
CA ARG A 162 4.39 -26.92 5.03
C ARG A 162 5.67 -27.64 5.44
N ASN A 163 6.83 -27.02 5.21
CA ASN A 163 8.12 -27.58 5.64
C ASN A 163 8.24 -27.68 7.16
N ILE A 164 7.80 -26.67 7.91
CA ILE A 164 7.79 -26.72 9.38
C ILE A 164 6.92 -27.88 9.89
N VAL A 165 5.70 -28.02 9.35
CA VAL A 165 4.78 -29.10 9.74
C VAL A 165 5.37 -30.47 9.42
N LYS A 166 5.96 -30.64 8.22
CA LYS A 166 6.60 -31.89 7.81
C LYS A 166 7.80 -32.23 8.70
N THR A 167 8.68 -31.27 8.98
CA THR A 167 9.83 -31.45 9.88
C THR A 167 9.39 -31.82 11.30
N ARG A 168 8.29 -31.24 11.78
CA ARG A 168 7.71 -31.57 13.10
C ARG A 168 7.12 -32.98 13.17
N GLN A 169 6.60 -33.51 12.07
CA GLN A 169 6.10 -34.88 12.00
C GLN A 169 7.24 -35.91 11.91
N GLN A 170 8.35 -35.55 11.26
CA GLN A 170 9.49 -36.46 11.02
C GLN A 170 10.53 -36.44 12.13
N ALA A 171 10.70 -35.33 12.85
CA ALA A 171 11.60 -35.22 13.99
C ALA A 171 10.79 -35.16 15.29
N SER A 172 11.02 -36.09 16.21
CA SER A 172 10.37 -36.19 17.53
C SER A 172 10.60 -34.94 18.41
N GLY A 173 9.88 -33.85 18.13
CA GLY A 173 9.72 -32.70 19.04
C GLY A 173 10.79 -31.60 19.03
N HIS A 174 11.78 -31.63 18.13
CA HIS A 174 12.88 -30.64 18.16
C HIS A 174 12.61 -29.28 17.49
N THR A 175 11.36 -28.96 17.12
CA THR A 175 11.00 -27.59 16.74
C THR A 175 10.89 -26.74 17.99
N SER A 176 11.80 -25.79 18.18
CA SER A 176 11.82 -24.97 19.38
C SER A 176 10.56 -24.09 19.44
N ARG A 177 10.02 -23.84 20.64
CA ARG A 177 8.92 -22.86 20.84
C ARG A 177 9.27 -21.48 20.25
N LEU A 178 10.56 -21.17 20.16
CA LEU A 178 11.08 -19.94 19.57
C LEU A 178 10.79 -19.87 18.06
N ASP A 179 10.89 -20.96 17.31
CA ASP A 179 10.57 -20.99 15.87
C ASP A 179 9.09 -20.67 15.62
N LEU A 180 8.19 -21.20 16.45
CA LEU A 180 6.76 -20.92 16.37
C LEU A 180 6.41 -19.45 16.72
N VAL A 181 7.04 -18.90 17.78
CA VAL A 181 6.82 -17.51 18.18
C VAL A 181 7.32 -16.54 17.11
N VAL A 182 8.48 -16.85 16.52
CA VAL A 182 9.07 -16.06 15.43
C VAL A 182 8.19 -16.10 14.19
N VAL A 183 7.71 -17.28 13.78
CA VAL A 183 6.77 -17.42 12.65
C VAL A 183 5.50 -16.64 12.90
N ARG A 184 4.87 -16.76 14.08
CA ARG A 184 3.64 -16.04 14.44
C ARG A 184 3.78 -14.52 14.33
N ARG A 185 4.92 -13.97 14.74
CA ARG A 185 5.21 -12.53 14.60
C ARG A 185 5.24 -12.10 13.14
N PHE A 186 5.92 -12.87 12.29
CA PHE A 186 5.95 -12.59 10.85
C PHE A 186 4.59 -12.78 10.17
N THR A 187 3.79 -13.75 10.63
CA THR A 187 2.40 -13.93 10.16
C THR A 187 1.58 -12.67 10.38
N LEU A 188 1.68 -12.06 11.57
CA LEU A 188 0.92 -10.86 11.88
C LEU A 188 1.32 -9.69 10.99
N ILE A 189 2.61 -9.51 10.70
CA ILE A 189 3.11 -8.45 9.84
C ILE A 189 2.62 -8.62 8.40
N VAL A 190 2.73 -9.83 7.84
CA VAL A 190 2.27 -10.12 6.47
C VAL A 190 0.76 -9.97 6.36
N LEU A 191 0.01 -10.43 7.38
CA LEU A 191 -1.45 -10.33 7.39
C LEU A 191 -1.91 -8.88 7.52
N SER A 192 -1.29 -8.07 8.38
CA SER A 192 -1.65 -6.65 8.53
C SER A 192 -1.43 -5.87 7.24
N ASP A 193 -0.34 -6.16 6.53
CA ASP A 193 -0.04 -5.55 5.24
C ASP A 193 -1.04 -6.02 4.16
N ALA A 194 -1.31 -7.33 4.05
CA ALA A 194 -2.33 -7.82 3.13
C ALA A 194 -3.73 -7.20 3.39
N LEU A 195 -4.12 -7.03 4.65
CA LEU A 195 -5.40 -6.44 5.02
C LEU A 195 -5.51 -4.95 4.65
N CYS A 196 -4.41 -4.20 4.60
CA CYS A 196 -4.46 -2.80 4.17
C CYS A 196 -4.45 -2.67 2.63
N TRP A 197 -3.77 -3.58 1.93
CA TRP A 197 -3.66 -3.55 0.47
C TRP A 197 -4.82 -4.18 -0.29
N ILE A 198 -5.49 -5.19 0.28
CA ILE A 198 -6.66 -5.84 -0.36
C ILE A 198 -7.76 -4.81 -0.68
N PRO A 199 -8.23 -3.97 0.25
CA PRO A 199 -9.26 -2.96 -0.04
C PRO A 199 -8.83 -1.99 -1.15
N ILE A 200 -7.57 -1.56 -1.12
CA ILE A 200 -6.97 -0.64 -2.10
C ILE A 200 -6.98 -1.29 -3.50
N ALA A 201 -6.51 -2.53 -3.60
CA ALA A 201 -6.50 -3.28 -4.86
C ALA A 201 -7.92 -3.52 -5.38
N VAL A 202 -8.86 -3.91 -4.52
CA VAL A 202 -10.26 -4.10 -4.90
C VAL A 202 -10.88 -2.81 -5.42
N ILE A 203 -10.69 -1.68 -4.71
CA ILE A 203 -11.19 -0.38 -5.17
C ILE A 203 -10.59 -0.01 -6.53
N LYS A 204 -9.29 -0.21 -6.71
CA LYS A 204 -8.60 0.08 -7.98
C LYS A 204 -9.12 -0.79 -9.12
N ILE A 205 -9.31 -2.10 -8.89
CA ILE A 205 -9.90 -3.02 -9.85
C ILE A 205 -11.34 -2.60 -10.15
N CYS A 206 -12.16 -2.28 -9.15
CA CYS A 206 -13.54 -1.82 -9.34
C CYS A 206 -13.59 -0.54 -10.18
N ALA A 207 -12.71 0.44 -9.93
CA ALA A 207 -12.61 1.67 -10.72
C ALA A 207 -12.23 1.41 -12.18
N LEU A 208 -11.38 0.41 -12.45
CA LEU A 208 -11.04 -0.03 -13.80
C LEU A 208 -12.16 -0.87 -14.45
N CYS A 209 -12.82 -1.75 -13.69
CA CYS A 209 -13.87 -2.66 -14.15
C CYS A 209 -15.21 -1.95 -14.43
N HIS A 210 -15.53 -0.87 -13.72
CA HIS A 210 -16.72 -0.05 -14.00
C HIS A 210 -16.75 0.46 -15.45
N VAL A 211 -15.57 0.56 -16.07
CA VAL A 211 -15.41 0.98 -17.46
C VAL A 211 -15.36 -0.22 -18.41
N ILE A 212 -14.99 -1.41 -17.93
CA ILE A 212 -15.03 -2.64 -18.74
C ILE A 212 -16.48 -3.15 -18.90
N MET A 213 -17.36 -2.88 -17.92
CA MET A 213 -18.77 -3.30 -17.95
C MET A 213 -19.72 -2.11 -18.13
N SER A 214 -19.78 -1.57 -19.35
CA SER A 214 -20.80 -0.62 -19.78
C SER A 214 -22.21 -1.19 -19.56
N GLY A 215 -22.97 -0.63 -18.60
CA GLY A 215 -24.45 -0.63 -18.66
C GLY A 215 -25.26 -1.18 -17.47
N LYS A 216 -24.68 -1.90 -16.50
CA LYS A 216 -25.44 -2.45 -15.34
C LYS A 216 -24.98 -1.96 -13.96
N MET A 217 -23.74 -1.50 -13.82
CA MET A 217 -23.17 -1.14 -12.52
C MET A 217 -23.40 0.33 -12.16
N ASP A 218 -23.50 1.23 -13.16
CA ASP A 218 -23.76 2.67 -12.97
C ASP A 218 -25.07 2.93 -12.22
N ARG A 219 -26.14 2.20 -12.58
CA ARG A 219 -27.45 2.28 -11.91
C ARG A 219 -27.43 1.88 -10.43
N TRP A 220 -26.50 1.03 -10.01
CA TRP A 220 -26.38 0.63 -8.60
C TRP A 220 -25.59 1.66 -7.79
N MET A 221 -24.57 2.29 -8.38
CA MET A 221 -23.82 3.38 -7.74
C MET A 221 -24.63 4.68 -7.66
N ASP A 222 -25.41 5.00 -8.70
CA ASP A 222 -26.31 6.16 -8.70
C ASP A 222 -27.36 6.02 -7.59
N GLY A 223 -27.97 4.85 -7.43
CA GLY A 223 -28.91 4.58 -6.32
C GLY A 223 -28.27 4.70 -4.92
N TRP A 224 -26.97 4.40 -4.79
CA TRP A 224 -26.24 4.54 -3.53
C TRP A 224 -25.78 5.99 -3.26
N MET A 225 -25.59 6.81 -4.29
CA MET A 225 -25.30 8.24 -4.19
C MET A 225 -26.58 9.07 -3.98
N ASP A 226 -27.69 8.76 -4.66
CA ASP A 226 -28.99 9.42 -4.46
C ASP A 226 -29.55 9.22 -3.06
N GLY A 227 -29.39 8.02 -2.49
CA GLY A 227 -29.77 7.73 -1.10
C GLY A 227 -29.04 8.61 -0.07
N ARG A 228 -27.84 9.11 -0.39
CA ARG A 228 -27.11 10.08 0.45
C ARG A 228 -27.42 11.53 0.12
N CYS A 229 -27.70 11.86 -1.15
CA CYS A 229 -28.08 13.22 -1.53
C CYS A 229 -29.46 13.62 -0.95
N LEU A 230 -30.41 12.68 -0.87
CA LEU A 230 -31.70 12.88 -0.21
C LEU A 230 -31.60 13.15 1.30
N MET A 231 -30.59 12.62 1.98
CA MET A 231 -30.36 12.93 3.41
C MET A 231 -29.74 14.31 3.62
N ILE A 232 -28.87 14.78 2.71
CA ILE A 232 -28.27 16.11 2.80
C ILE A 232 -29.30 17.20 2.43
N HIS A 233 -30.18 16.95 1.46
CA HIS A 233 -31.21 17.92 1.08
C HIS A 233 -32.35 18.04 2.12
N ARG A 234 -32.65 16.96 2.89
CA ARG A 234 -33.59 17.03 4.02
C ARG A 234 -33.05 17.82 5.22
N HIS A 235 -31.73 17.86 5.41
CA HIS A 235 -31.12 18.60 6.53
C HIS A 235 -31.10 20.13 6.28
N ASN A 236 -31.09 20.57 5.01
CA ASN A 236 -31.15 22.00 4.65
C ASN A 236 -32.57 22.57 4.52
N LEU A 237 -33.61 21.74 4.39
CA LEU A 237 -35.02 22.19 4.36
C LEU A 237 -35.68 22.24 5.75
N GLY A 238 -35.06 21.63 6.77
CA GLY A 238 -35.55 21.64 8.16
C GLY A 238 -35.27 22.93 8.94
N HIS A 239 -34.51 23.87 8.37
CA HIS A 239 -34.12 25.13 9.03
C HIS A 239 -34.77 26.40 8.44
N SER A 240 -35.67 26.28 7.46
CA SER A 240 -36.39 27.42 6.83
C SER A 240 -37.92 27.39 6.96
N VAL A 241 -38.48 26.54 7.83
CA VAL A 241 -39.90 26.61 8.21
C VAL A 241 -39.99 26.61 9.73
N GLY A 242 -39.70 27.76 10.33
CA GLY A 242 -39.68 27.89 11.78
C GLY A 242 -39.13 29.23 12.27
N LYS A 243 -39.53 30.32 11.63
CA LYS A 243 -39.65 31.68 12.18
C LYS A 243 -40.28 32.60 11.13
#